data_AF-A0A6I3UZX7-F1
#
_entry.id   AF-A0A6I3UZX7-F1
#
_cell.length_a   1.000
_cell.length_b   1.000
_cell.length_c   1.000
_cell.angle_alpha   90.00
_cell.angle_beta   90.00
_cell.angle_gamma   90.00
#
_symmetry.space_group_name_H-M   'P 1'
#
loop_
_entity.id
_entity.type
_entity.pdbx_description
1 polymer ?
#
loop_
_entity_poly.entity_id
_entity_poly.type
_entity_poly.pdbx_seq_one_letter_code
_entity_poly.pdbx_strand_id
1 'polypeptide(L)'
;HACADDEQIAFHAIRNLIRKGRNAVPLRWSQSGFAAIGDRMETPWNLFGFKDGTANPTKEQDFDRVIWADSKDWMENGSYMAVRRIQMFLETWDRTSLE
;
A
#
# COMPACT_ATOMS: atom_id res chain seq x y z
N HIS A 1 -5.79 1.65 -7.09
CA HIS A 1 -4.43 1.36 -6.58
C HIS A 1 -3.69 0.59 -7.66
N ALA A 2 -2.44 0.94 -7.97
CA ALA A 2 -1.64 0.22 -8.95
C ALA A 2 -0.26 -0.05 -8.35
N CYS A 3 0.13 -1.32 -8.31
CA CYS A 3 1.44 -1.76 -7.84
C CYS A 3 2.12 -2.54 -8.97
N ALA A 4 3.40 -2.29 -9.13
CA ALA A 4 4.28 -3.05 -9.98
C ALA A 4 5.70 -2.92 -9.44
N ASP A 5 6.55 -3.86 -9.83
CA ASP A 5 7.96 -3.88 -9.42
C ASP A 5 8.78 -2.86 -10.20
N ASP A 6 8.23 -2.42 -11.34
CA ASP A 6 8.73 -1.35 -12.16
C ASP A 6 7.78 -0.15 -12.05
N GLU A 7 8.32 0.98 -11.60
CA GLU A 7 7.57 2.23 -11.41
C GLU A 7 6.94 2.72 -12.74
N GLN A 8 7.61 2.50 -13.88
CA GLN A 8 7.10 2.89 -15.19
C GLN A 8 5.87 2.06 -15.58
N ILE A 9 5.83 0.77 -15.21
CA ILE A 9 4.66 -0.09 -15.43
C ILE A 9 3.48 0.41 -14.59
N ALA A 10 3.70 0.68 -13.30
CA ALA A 10 2.66 1.22 -12.42
C ALA A 10 2.13 2.59 -12.94
N PHE A 11 3.04 3.46 -13.36
CA PHE A 11 2.71 4.76 -13.96
C PHE A 11 1.91 4.59 -15.26
N HIS A 12 2.34 3.70 -16.15
CA HIS A 12 1.66 3.43 -17.42
C HIS A 12 0.20 2.99 -17.20
N ALA A 13 -0.04 2.13 -16.22
CA ALA A 13 -1.39 1.67 -15.86
C ALA A 13 -2.28 2.84 -15.40
N ILE A 14 -1.81 3.65 -14.44
CA ILE A 14 -2.56 4.79 -13.92
C ILE A 14 -2.83 5.83 -15.02
N ARG A 15 -1.82 6.14 -15.86
CA ARG A 15 -1.97 7.07 -16.99
C ARG A 15 -3.08 6.63 -17.93
N ASN A 16 -3.17 5.34 -18.25
CA ASN A 16 -4.21 4.82 -19.13
C ASN A 16 -5.61 4.85 -18.49
N LEU A 17 -5.72 4.58 -17.19
CA LEU A 17 -6.99 4.68 -16.47
C LEU A 17 -7.51 6.13 -16.46
N ILE A 18 -6.64 7.09 -16.12
CA ILE A 18 -7.00 8.53 -16.14
C ILE A 18 -7.40 8.95 -17.55
N ARG A 19 -6.69 8.50 -18.58
CA ARG A 19 -7.03 8.81 -19.98
C ARG A 19 -8.43 8.31 -20.36
N LYS A 20 -8.80 7.08 -19.96
CA LYS A 20 -10.14 6.53 -20.22
C LYS A 20 -11.24 7.27 -19.43
N GLY A 21 -10.95 7.70 -18.22
CA GLY A 21 -11.91 8.38 -17.33
C GLY A 21 -12.02 9.89 -17.50
N ARG A 22 -11.21 10.52 -18.37
CA ARG A 22 -11.02 11.98 -18.42
C ARG A 22 -12.31 12.81 -18.51
N ASN A 23 -13.34 12.29 -19.16
CA ASN A 23 -14.61 12.99 -19.37
C ASN A 23 -15.70 12.62 -18.34
N ALA A 24 -15.44 11.63 -17.49
CA ALA A 24 -16.40 11.11 -16.53
C ALA A 24 -16.01 11.40 -15.07
N VAL A 25 -14.70 11.36 -14.77
CA VAL A 25 -14.19 11.50 -13.39
C VAL A 25 -12.95 12.41 -13.35
N PRO A 26 -12.93 13.44 -12.49
CA PRO A 26 -11.73 14.24 -12.26
C PRO A 26 -10.76 13.52 -11.30
N LEU A 27 -9.46 13.76 -11.47
CA LEU A 27 -8.45 13.32 -10.51
C LEU A 27 -8.52 14.18 -9.25
N ARG A 28 -8.82 13.58 -8.10
CA ARG A 28 -8.87 14.31 -6.81
C ARG A 28 -7.48 14.52 -6.20
N TRP A 29 -6.68 13.47 -6.16
CA TRP A 29 -5.30 13.47 -5.65
C TRP A 29 -4.55 12.26 -6.23
N SER A 30 -3.23 12.32 -6.19
CA SER A 30 -2.34 11.21 -6.56
C SER A 30 -1.20 11.12 -5.56
N GLN A 31 -0.79 9.91 -5.22
CA GLN A 31 0.33 9.62 -4.34
C GLN A 31 1.17 8.52 -4.98
N SER A 32 2.43 8.82 -5.26
CA SER A 32 3.44 7.81 -5.60
C SER A 32 4.05 7.24 -4.33
N GLY A 33 4.51 6.00 -4.39
CA GLY A 33 5.19 5.33 -3.29
C GLY A 33 6.17 4.31 -3.83
N PHE A 34 7.14 3.96 -3.02
CA PHE A 34 8.12 2.92 -3.29
C PHE A 34 8.18 1.99 -2.08
N ALA A 35 8.63 0.76 -2.31
CA ALA A 35 8.92 -0.21 -1.27
C ALA A 35 10.39 -0.65 -1.40
N ALA A 36 10.93 -1.23 -0.34
CA ALA A 36 12.28 -1.80 -0.39
C ALA A 36 12.37 -2.84 -1.52
N ILE A 37 13.42 -2.75 -2.34
CA ILE A 37 13.73 -3.77 -3.34
C ILE A 37 14.41 -4.92 -2.60
N GLY A 38 13.72 -6.04 -2.45
CA GLY A 38 14.22 -7.23 -1.76
C GLY A 38 13.74 -8.52 -2.43
N ASP A 39 14.10 -9.67 -1.85
CA ASP A 39 13.75 -11.01 -2.34
C ASP A 39 12.27 -11.39 -2.18
N ARG A 40 11.46 -10.50 -1.57
CA ARG A 40 10.03 -10.65 -1.23
C ARG A 40 9.74 -11.75 -0.20
N MET A 41 10.76 -12.42 0.30
CA MET A 41 10.63 -13.43 1.33
C MET A 41 10.82 -12.81 2.72
N GLU A 42 11.64 -11.76 2.81
CA GLU A 42 11.88 -11.04 4.05
C GLU A 42 10.90 -9.87 4.30
N THR A 43 10.67 -9.55 5.58
CA THR A 43 9.90 -8.36 5.95
C THR A 43 10.62 -7.09 5.47
N PRO A 44 9.94 -6.22 4.68
CA PRO A 44 10.54 -4.99 4.17
C PRO A 44 10.79 -3.98 5.29
N TRP A 45 11.62 -2.98 5.01
CA TRP A 45 11.94 -1.91 5.96
C TRP A 45 11.20 -0.62 5.60
N ASN A 46 10.79 0.13 6.62
CA ASN A 46 10.26 1.49 6.45
C ASN A 46 11.38 2.55 6.54
N LEU A 47 11.03 3.83 6.37
CA LEU A 47 12.01 4.93 6.37
C LEU A 47 12.62 5.24 7.74
N PHE A 48 12.08 4.71 8.84
CA PHE A 48 12.72 4.74 10.16
C PHE A 48 13.76 3.62 10.33
N GLY A 49 13.88 2.71 9.36
CA GLY A 49 14.85 1.60 9.39
C GLY A 49 14.37 0.35 10.11
N PHE A 50 13.08 0.24 10.46
CA PHE A 50 12.53 -0.98 11.07
C PHE A 50 11.89 -1.90 10.05
N LYS A 51 11.94 -3.21 10.30
CA LYS A 51 11.11 -4.21 9.64
C LYS A 51 9.63 -3.90 9.91
N ASP A 52 8.85 -3.74 8.84
CA ASP A 52 7.44 -3.34 8.90
C ASP A 52 6.56 -4.37 8.19
N GLY A 53 5.60 -4.94 8.93
CA GLY A 53 4.68 -5.97 8.44
C GLY A 53 4.89 -7.39 8.99
N THR A 54 5.78 -7.60 9.97
CA THR A 54 6.06 -8.94 10.54
C THR A 54 4.84 -9.64 11.14
N ALA A 55 3.94 -8.88 11.78
CA ALA A 55 2.75 -9.42 12.44
C ALA A 55 1.50 -9.47 11.53
N ASN A 56 1.64 -9.20 10.23
CA ASN A 56 0.52 -9.24 9.31
C ASN A 56 0.04 -10.70 9.10
N PRO A 57 -1.27 -10.91 8.90
CA PRO A 57 -1.77 -12.20 8.42
C PRO A 57 -1.15 -12.52 7.05
N THR A 58 -0.48 -13.68 6.95
CA THR A 58 0.15 -14.13 5.68
C THR A 58 -0.42 -15.46 5.18
N LYS A 59 -1.18 -16.18 6.02
CA LYS A 59 -1.77 -17.47 5.67
C LYS A 59 -3.22 -17.27 5.24
N GLU A 60 -3.58 -17.86 4.10
CA GLU A 60 -4.92 -17.72 3.52
C GLU A 60 -6.04 -18.13 4.48
N GLN A 61 -5.82 -19.17 5.29
CA GLN A 61 -6.78 -19.63 6.29
C GLN A 61 -7.19 -18.56 7.33
N ASP A 62 -6.36 -17.53 7.53
CA ASP A 62 -6.61 -16.46 8.49
C ASP A 62 -7.35 -15.26 7.85
N PHE A 63 -7.43 -15.19 6.51
CA PHE A 63 -7.92 -14.03 5.77
C PHE A 63 -9.42 -13.81 5.92
N ASP A 64 -10.21 -14.88 5.91
CA ASP A 64 -11.67 -14.82 6.07
C ASP A 64 -12.08 -14.14 7.39
N ARG A 65 -11.22 -14.21 8.41
CA ARG A 65 -11.48 -13.59 9.71
C ARG A 65 -11.19 -12.09 9.75
N VAL A 66 -10.26 -11.59 8.92
CA VAL A 66 -9.66 -10.25 9.12
C VAL A 66 -9.58 -9.37 7.88
N ILE A 67 -9.71 -9.91 6.67
CA ILE A 67 -9.57 -9.16 5.41
C ILE A 67 -10.92 -9.01 4.72
N TRP A 68 -11.67 -10.09 4.58
CA TRP A 68 -12.88 -10.11 3.76
C TRP A 68 -14.10 -9.63 4.53
N ALA A 69 -14.96 -8.88 3.85
CA ALA A 69 -16.22 -8.43 4.42
C ALA A 69 -17.20 -9.60 4.55
N ASP A 70 -17.74 -9.79 5.75
CA ASP A 70 -18.90 -10.67 5.99
C ASP A 70 -20.17 -9.94 5.53
N SER A 71 -20.45 -10.00 4.22
CA SER A 71 -21.63 -9.40 3.60
C SER A 71 -22.32 -10.37 2.64
N LYS A 72 -23.64 -10.24 2.51
CA LYS A 72 -24.49 -11.01 1.60
C LYS A 72 -25.01 -10.18 0.42
N ASP A 73 -24.40 -9.03 0.17
CA ASP A 73 -24.75 -8.10 -0.88
C ASP A 73 -23.60 -7.91 -1.87
N TRP A 74 -23.57 -6.78 -2.57
CA TRP A 74 -22.52 -6.44 -3.53
C TRP A 74 -21.10 -6.39 -2.94
N MET A 75 -20.96 -6.31 -1.60
CA MET A 75 -19.68 -6.35 -0.89
C MET A 75 -19.23 -7.76 -0.49
N GLU A 76 -19.97 -8.81 -0.84
CA GLU A 76 -19.53 -10.20 -0.64
C GLU A 76 -18.16 -10.41 -1.33
N ASN A 77 -17.19 -10.96 -0.60
CA ASN A 77 -15.77 -11.08 -1.02
C ASN A 77 -15.02 -9.74 -1.23
N GLY A 78 -15.61 -8.62 -0.82
CA GLY A 78 -14.98 -7.30 -0.80
C GLY A 78 -14.10 -7.09 0.43
N SER A 79 -13.43 -5.94 0.48
CA SER A 79 -12.68 -5.48 1.65
C SER A 79 -12.74 -3.96 1.76
N TYR A 80 -12.42 -3.44 2.93
CA TYR A 80 -12.38 -2.00 3.20
C TYR A 80 -10.94 -1.52 3.29
N MET A 81 -10.64 -0.39 2.64
CA MET A 81 -9.30 0.19 2.62
C MET A 81 -9.29 1.55 3.31
N ALA A 82 -8.40 1.72 4.28
CA ALA A 82 -8.06 3.00 4.87
C ALA A 82 -6.68 3.46 4.36
N VAL A 83 -6.59 4.70 3.88
CA VAL A 83 -5.33 5.27 3.37
C VAL A 83 -4.98 6.51 4.18
N ARG A 84 -3.75 6.56 4.71
CA ARG A 84 -3.21 7.71 5.45
C ARG A 84 -1.85 8.10 4.90
N ARG A 85 -1.69 9.39 4.56
CA ARG A 85 -0.38 9.97 4.29
C ARG A 85 0.23 10.40 5.62
N ILE A 86 1.30 9.73 6.06
CA ILE A 86 1.96 9.97 7.34
C ILE A 86 3.34 10.55 7.06
N GLN A 87 3.58 11.77 7.53
CA GLN A 87 4.90 12.40 7.45
C GLN A 87 5.78 11.88 8.57
N MET A 88 7.01 11.51 8.23
CA MET A 88 8.05 11.11 9.18
C MET A 88 9.02 12.27 9.40
N PHE A 89 9.37 12.57 10.65
CA PHE A 89 10.33 13.62 11.01
C PHE A 89 11.72 13.01 11.18
N LEU A 90 12.37 12.72 10.06
CA LEU A 90 13.62 11.94 10.03
C LEU A 90 14.77 12.66 10.74
N GLU A 91 14.86 13.99 10.67
CA GLU A 91 15.96 14.73 11.31
C GLU A 91 15.93 14.64 12.84
N THR A 92 14.74 14.49 13.42
CA THR A 92 14.58 14.27 14.86
C THR A 92 14.84 12.82 15.21
N TRP A 93 14.33 11.90 14.38
CA TRP A 93 14.54 10.47 14.51
C TRP A 93 16.03 10.11 14.52
N ASP A 94 16.79 10.59 13.53
CA ASP A 94 18.21 10.28 13.32
C ASP A 94 19.11 10.73 14.47
N ARG A 95 18.63 11.63 15.35
CA ARG A 95 19.37 12.14 16.52
C ARG A 95 19.07 11.36 17.81
N THR A 96 18.16 10.39 17.76
CA THR A 96 17.82 9.56 18.91
C THR A 96 18.85 8.43 19.01
N SER A 97 19.36 8.16 20.20
CA SER A 97 20.25 7.01 20.41
C SER A 97 19.48 5.70 20.27
N LEU A 98 20.10 4.71 19.63
CA LEU A 98 19.64 3.33 19.71
C LEU A 98 19.96 2.82 21.13
N GLU A 99 18.94 2.48 21.90
CA GLU A 99 19.10 1.76 23.18
C GLU A 99 19.19 0.25 22.97
#